data_AF-A0A932W6E8-F1
#
_entry.id   AF-A0A932W6E8-F1
#
_cell.length_a   1.000
_cell.length_b   1.000
_cell.length_c   1.000
_cell.angle_alpha   90.00
_cell.angle_beta   90.00
_cell.angle_gamma   90.00
#
_symmetry.space_group_name_H-M   'P 1'
#
loop_
_entity.id
_entity.type
_entity.pdbx_description
1 polymer ?
#
loop_
_entity_poly.entity_id
_entity_poly.type
_entity_poly.pdbx_seq_one_letter_code
_entity_poly.pdbx_strand_id
1 'polypeptide(L)'
;MSTTAETIVLLREAIAALERATAGPAPAGELRRVVDAIPGIVDQVRALLAVAERLDAPPGSCSLGWGVCPEHGATLVTAAGRSRCTVCGTTWDHDREDRHCREPAAFLLGAAPVCRGHAVAAPTRARLTPLDTVT
;
A
#
# COMPACT_ATOMS: atom_id res chain seq x y z
N MET A 1 0.62 0.55 19.91
CA MET A 1 0.37 1.39 18.73
C MET A 1 1.49 2.41 18.68
N SER A 2 2.46 2.21 17.79
CA SER A 2 3.60 3.13 17.67
C SER A 2 3.15 4.42 17.00
N THR A 3 3.55 5.57 17.54
CA THR A 3 3.14 6.88 17.03
C THR A 3 4.01 7.27 15.85
N THR A 4 3.50 8.05 14.89
CA THR A 4 4.26 8.55 13.73
C THR A 4 5.57 9.23 14.14
N ALA A 5 5.60 9.87 15.31
CA ALA A 5 6.80 10.49 15.88
C ALA A 5 7.88 9.47 16.26
N GLU A 6 7.50 8.31 16.80
CA GLU A 6 8.41 7.23 17.17
C GLU A 6 9.07 6.61 15.92
N THR A 7 8.30 6.42 14.84
CA THR A 7 8.83 5.97 13.54
C THR A 7 9.81 6.96 12.94
N ILE A 8 9.54 8.27 13.03
CA ILE A 8 10.44 9.31 12.51
C ILE A 8 11.77 9.31 13.27
N VAL A 9 11.74 9.11 14.59
CA VAL A 9 12.96 9.02 15.41
C VAL A 9 13.78 7.79 15.00
N LEU A 10 13.15 6.62 14.87
CA LEU A 10 13.81 5.38 14.45
C LEU A 10 14.45 5.51 13.05
N LEU A 11 13.77 6.17 12.10
CA LEU A 11 14.31 6.42 10.76
C LEU A 11 15.54 7.33 10.79
N ARG A 12 15.50 8.40 11.60
CA ARG A 12 16.66 9.33 11.74
C ARG A 12 17.86 8.64 12.35
N GLU A 13 17.65 7.80 13.36
CA GLU A 13 18.72 7.03 14.01
C GLU A 13 19.36 6.01 13.05
N ALA A 14 18.53 5.32 12.26
CA ALA A 14 18.98 4.40 11.23
C ALA A 14 19.81 5.09 10.13
N ILE A 15 19.35 6.24 9.64
CA ILE A 15 20.10 7.05 8.65
C ILE A 15 21.44 7.49 9.22
N ALA A 16 21.47 8.01 10.44
CA ALA A 16 22.72 8.45 11.06
C ALA A 16 23.69 7.28 11.31
N ALA A 17 23.20 6.07 11.59
CA ALA A 17 24.02 4.87 11.70
C ALA A 17 24.59 4.43 10.35
N LEU A 18 23.80 4.51 9.27
CA LEU A 18 24.25 4.26 7.90
C LEU A 18 25.33 5.26 7.48
N GLU A 19 25.13 6.55 7.71
CA GLU A 19 26.10 7.61 7.40
C GLU A 19 27.44 7.41 8.12
N ARG A 20 27.42 7.01 9.41
CA ARG A 20 28.65 6.69 10.15
C ARG A 20 29.35 5.44 9.61
N ALA A 21 28.58 4.42 9.21
CA ALA A 21 29.12 3.18 8.68
C ALA A 21 29.73 3.34 7.28
N THR A 22 29.27 4.31 6.48
CA THR A 22 29.79 4.60 5.14
C THR A 22 30.92 5.64 5.10
N ALA A 23 31.11 6.42 6.18
CA ALA A 23 32.15 7.46 6.28
C ALA A 23 33.57 6.94 6.63
N GLY A 24 33.74 5.65 6.92
CA GLY A 24 35.04 5.03 7.23
C GLY A 24 34.93 3.52 7.43
N PRO A 25 36.02 2.79 7.72
CA PRO A 25 35.95 1.35 7.97
C PRO A 25 35.24 1.10 9.31
N ALA A 26 33.93 0.89 9.27
CA ALA A 26 33.18 0.46 10.44
C ALA A 26 33.60 -0.97 10.83
N PRO A 27 33.64 -1.29 12.14
CA PRO A 27 33.86 -2.66 12.59
C PRO A 27 32.85 -3.61 11.94
N ALA A 28 33.28 -4.80 11.51
CA ALA A 28 32.42 -5.73 10.77
C ALA A 28 31.09 -6.07 11.50
N GLY A 29 31.08 -6.06 12.84
CA GLY A 29 29.87 -6.26 13.65
C GLY A 29 28.90 -5.08 13.72
N GLU A 30 29.35 -3.86 13.41
CA GLU A 30 28.48 -2.69 13.26
C GLU A 30 27.83 -2.66 11.88
N LEU A 31 28.61 -2.93 10.82
CA LEU A 31 28.09 -3.12 9.45
C LEU A 31 27.05 -4.24 9.39
N ARG A 32 27.32 -5.38 10.05
CA ARG A 32 26.36 -6.51 10.10
C ARG A 32 25.03 -6.10 10.73
N ARG A 33 25.06 -5.41 11.88
CA ARG A 33 23.85 -4.93 12.57
C ARG A 33 23.03 -3.98 11.69
N VAL A 34 23.70 -3.08 10.97
CA VAL A 34 23.02 -2.17 10.03
C VAL A 34 22.38 -2.96 8.89
N VAL A 35 23.10 -3.89 8.27
CA VAL A 35 22.59 -4.74 7.19
C VAL A 35 21.39 -5.56 7.64
N ASP A 36 21.46 -6.15 8.83
CA ASP A 36 20.38 -6.97 9.39
C ASP A 36 19.13 -6.13 9.74
N ALA A 37 19.29 -4.83 9.99
CA ALA A 37 18.18 -3.90 10.28
C ALA A 37 17.47 -3.34 9.03
N ILE A 38 18.13 -3.35 7.86
CA ILE A 38 17.59 -2.79 6.61
C ILE A 38 16.19 -3.32 6.27
N PRO A 39 15.90 -4.64 6.33
CA PRO A 39 14.56 -5.15 5.99
C PRO A 39 13.46 -4.52 6.84
N GLY A 40 13.68 -4.40 8.15
CA GLY A 40 12.71 -3.79 9.06
C GLY A 40 12.49 -2.30 8.78
N ILE A 41 13.56 -1.57 8.44
CA ILE A 41 13.46 -0.16 8.03
C ILE A 41 12.64 -0.03 6.74
N VAL A 42 12.92 -0.89 5.74
CA VAL A 42 12.17 -0.90 4.48
C VAL A 42 10.69 -1.15 4.71
N ASP A 43 10.34 -2.10 5.59
CA ASP A 43 8.94 -2.39 5.91
C ASP A 43 8.25 -1.25 6.65
N GLN A 44 8.95 -0.56 7.55
CA GLN A 44 8.43 0.65 8.20
C GLN A 44 8.17 1.78 7.21
N VAL A 45 9.08 2.01 6.25
CA VAL A 45 8.89 3.00 5.19
C VAL A 45 7.69 2.65 4.32
N ARG A 46 7.53 1.38 3.92
CA ARG A 46 6.36 0.91 3.16
C ARG A 46 5.05 1.14 3.91
N ALA A 47 5.02 0.82 5.21
CA ALA A 47 3.85 1.06 6.05
C ALA A 47 3.47 2.55 6.13
N LEU A 48 4.47 3.44 6.25
CA LEU A 48 4.25 4.88 6.25
C LEU A 48 3.70 5.39 4.90
N LEU A 49 4.25 4.90 3.79
CA LEU A 49 3.76 5.22 2.45
C LEU A 49 2.30 4.79 2.26
N ALA A 50 1.93 3.59 2.72
CA ALA A 50 0.55 3.11 2.65
C ALA A 50 -0.43 3.99 3.47
N VAL A 51 0.02 4.54 4.60
CA VAL A 51 -0.77 5.50 5.38
C VAL A 51 -0.91 6.82 4.63
N ALA A 52 0.17 7.35 4.06
CA ALA A 52 0.15 8.59 3.30
C ALA A 52 -0.79 8.49 2.08
N GLU A 53 -0.74 7.38 1.34
CA GLU A 53 -1.63 7.14 0.20
C GLU A 53 -3.11 7.10 0.59
N ARG A 54 -3.43 6.51 1.75
CA ARG A 54 -4.80 6.50 2.27
C ARG A 54 -5.29 7.89 2.65
N LEU A 55 -4.40 8.72 3.22
CA LEU A 55 -4.74 10.09 3.61
C LEU A 55 -4.88 11.02 2.39
N ASP A 56 -4.15 10.75 1.31
CA ASP A 56 -4.25 11.46 0.03
C ASP A 56 -5.43 10.98 -0.84
N ALA A 57 -6.09 9.88 -0.45
CA ALA A 57 -7.21 9.34 -1.21
C ALA A 57 -8.41 10.30 -1.18
N PRO A 58 -9.12 10.50 -2.32
CA PRO A 58 -10.35 11.27 -2.34
C PRO A 58 -11.37 10.76 -1.29
N PRO A 59 -12.14 11.64 -0.65
CA PRO A 59 -13.21 11.22 0.25
C PRO A 59 -14.17 10.24 -0.44
N GLY A 60 -14.54 9.16 0.25
CA GLY A 60 -15.40 8.11 -0.31
C GLY A 60 -14.67 7.10 -1.21
N SER A 61 -13.33 7.11 -1.25
CA SER A 61 -12.56 6.07 -1.94
C SER A 61 -12.66 4.71 -1.25
N CYS A 62 -12.36 3.66 -2.01
CA CYS A 62 -12.20 2.30 -1.51
C CYS A 62 -11.14 2.23 -0.41
N SER A 63 -11.39 1.43 0.62
CA SER A 63 -10.48 1.30 1.76
C SER A 63 -9.32 0.31 1.57
N LEU A 64 -9.29 -0.46 0.47
CA LEU A 64 -8.27 -1.49 0.26
C LEU A 64 -6.93 -0.91 -0.19
N GLY A 65 -5.85 -1.46 0.37
CA GLY A 65 -4.46 -1.01 0.16
C GLY A 65 -3.83 -1.41 -1.17
N TRP A 66 -4.60 -2.02 -2.06
CA TRP A 66 -4.18 -2.51 -3.37
C TRP A 66 -5.28 -2.18 -4.38
N GLY A 67 -4.93 -2.01 -5.65
CA GLY A 67 -5.84 -1.63 -6.72
C GLY A 67 -6.31 -2.79 -7.60
N VAL A 68 -7.45 -2.57 -8.25
CA VAL A 68 -8.11 -3.51 -9.17
C VAL A 68 -8.45 -2.84 -10.49
N CYS A 69 -8.76 -3.66 -11.50
CA CYS A 69 -9.57 -3.20 -12.62
C CYS A 69 -10.97 -2.84 -12.08
N PRO A 70 -11.49 -1.64 -12.35
CA PRO A 70 -12.82 -1.23 -11.87
C PRO A 70 -13.95 -2.17 -12.33
N GLU A 71 -13.78 -2.79 -13.49
CA GLU A 71 -14.79 -3.66 -14.11
C GLU A 71 -14.51 -5.16 -13.90
N HIS A 72 -13.24 -5.56 -13.95
CA HIS A 72 -12.83 -6.98 -13.97
C HIS A 72 -12.15 -7.45 -12.68
N GLY A 73 -12.12 -6.62 -11.64
CA GLY A 73 -11.55 -6.97 -10.33
C GLY A 73 -10.05 -7.24 -10.35
N ALA A 74 -9.63 -8.30 -9.64
CA ALA A 74 -8.23 -8.69 -9.43
C ALA A 74 -7.59 -9.33 -10.67
N THR A 75 -7.48 -8.54 -11.74
CA THR A 75 -6.98 -8.94 -13.07
C THR A 75 -5.86 -8.02 -13.57
N LEU A 76 -5.28 -7.23 -12.68
CA LEU A 76 -4.15 -6.37 -13.02
C LEU A 76 -2.87 -7.21 -13.13
N VAL A 77 -1.99 -6.77 -14.02
CA VAL A 77 -0.58 -7.13 -14.05
C VAL A 77 0.23 -5.85 -14.10
N THR A 78 1.26 -5.74 -13.27
CA THR A 78 2.18 -4.60 -13.27
C THR A 78 3.51 -4.96 -13.95
N ALA A 79 3.96 -4.09 -14.86
CA ALA A 79 5.28 -4.17 -15.47
C ALA A 79 5.89 -2.78 -15.65
N ALA A 80 7.15 -2.60 -15.23
CA ALA A 80 7.86 -1.31 -15.28
C ALA A 80 7.06 -0.15 -14.65
N GLY A 81 6.42 -0.41 -13.51
CA GLY A 81 5.64 0.60 -12.77
C GLY A 81 4.33 1.02 -13.44
N ARG A 82 3.83 0.26 -14.42
CA ARG A 82 2.55 0.49 -15.09
C ARG A 82 1.66 -0.73 -14.94
N SER A 83 0.39 -0.53 -14.63
CA SER A 83 -0.57 -1.62 -14.55
C SER A 83 -1.39 -1.77 -15.83
N ARG A 84 -1.77 -3.00 -16.15
CA ARG A 84 -2.70 -3.33 -17.23
C ARG A 84 -3.69 -4.39 -16.77
N CYS A 85 -4.96 -4.25 -17.13
CA CYS A 85 -5.92 -5.32 -16.96
C CYS A 85 -5.73 -6.39 -18.05
N THR A 86 -5.63 -7.66 -17.64
CA THR A 86 -5.48 -8.80 -18.57
C THR A 86 -6.76 -9.13 -19.33
N VAL A 87 -7.92 -8.63 -18.88
CA VAL A 87 -9.23 -8.89 -19.49
C VAL A 87 -9.60 -7.81 -20.51
N CYS A 88 -9.74 -6.55 -20.09
CA CYS A 88 -10.13 -5.46 -20.99
C CYS A 88 -8.96 -4.73 -21.65
N GLY A 89 -7.73 -5.00 -21.22
CA GLY A 89 -6.54 -4.36 -21.78
C GLY A 89 -6.32 -2.90 -21.36
N THR A 90 -7.21 -2.28 -20.57
CA THR A 90 -7.01 -0.93 -20.01
C THR A 90 -5.68 -0.84 -19.29
N THR A 91 -4.97 0.26 -19.51
CA THR A 91 -3.65 0.52 -18.93
C THR A 91 -3.67 1.77 -18.06
N TRP A 92 -2.83 1.77 -17.05
CA TRP A 92 -2.53 2.92 -16.20
C TRP A 92 -1.03 3.19 -16.23
N ASP A 93 -0.66 4.45 -16.18
CA ASP A 93 0.73 4.94 -16.23
C ASP A 93 1.48 4.80 -14.89
N HIS A 94 0.79 4.27 -13.87
CA HIS A 94 1.31 3.99 -12.55
C HIS A 94 0.96 2.56 -12.14
N ASP A 95 1.66 2.08 -11.11
CA ASP A 95 1.36 0.83 -10.45
C ASP A 95 0.10 1.00 -9.62
N ARG A 96 -0.93 0.22 -9.93
CA ARG A 96 -2.16 0.15 -9.15
C ARG A 96 -2.20 -1.08 -8.27
N GLU A 97 -1.49 -2.14 -8.60
CA GLU A 97 -1.58 -3.41 -7.87
C GLU A 97 -1.05 -3.26 -6.45
N ASP A 98 0.09 -2.57 -6.28
CA ASP A 98 0.72 -2.36 -4.97
C ASP A 98 0.44 -0.97 -4.36
N ARG A 99 -0.62 -0.29 -4.79
CA ARG A 99 -1.00 1.05 -4.30
C ARG A 99 -2.43 1.07 -3.77
N HIS A 100 -2.69 1.97 -2.83
CA HIS A 100 -4.04 2.17 -2.30
C HIS A 100 -5.06 2.45 -3.41
N CYS A 101 -6.22 1.78 -3.32
CA CYS A 101 -7.27 1.90 -4.32
C CYS A 101 -7.95 3.27 -4.27
N ARG A 102 -7.81 4.05 -5.34
CA ARG A 102 -8.45 5.38 -5.46
C ARG A 102 -9.85 5.35 -6.10
N GLU A 103 -10.39 4.16 -6.37
CA GLU A 103 -11.72 4.06 -6.97
C GLU A 103 -12.81 4.44 -5.96
N PRO A 104 -13.91 5.10 -6.40
CA PRO A 104 -15.05 5.39 -5.54
C PRO A 104 -15.62 4.12 -4.92
N ALA A 105 -15.88 4.16 -3.61
CA ALA A 105 -16.56 3.07 -2.93
C ALA A 105 -18.01 2.98 -3.41
N ALA A 106 -18.48 1.75 -3.59
CA ALA A 106 -19.85 1.45 -4.01
C ALA A 106 -20.56 0.45 -3.09
N PHE A 107 -19.80 -0.33 -2.30
CA PHE A 107 -20.32 -1.37 -1.42
C PHE A 107 -19.62 -1.33 -0.05
N LEU A 108 -20.24 -1.94 0.95
CA LEU A 108 -19.62 -2.35 2.20
C LEU A 108 -19.33 -3.84 2.16
N LEU A 109 -18.07 -4.21 2.38
CA LEU A 109 -17.66 -5.58 2.70
C LEU A 109 -17.52 -5.68 4.22
N GLY A 110 -18.58 -6.18 4.87
CA GLY A 110 -18.72 -6.00 6.32
C GLY A 110 -18.89 -4.51 6.66
N ALA A 111 -17.88 -3.91 7.28
CA ALA A 111 -17.83 -2.46 7.56
C ALA A 111 -16.86 -1.69 6.65
N ALA A 112 -16.11 -2.38 5.78
CA ALA A 112 -15.09 -1.76 4.95
C ALA A 112 -15.72 -1.26 3.62
N PRO A 113 -15.63 0.04 3.29
CA PRO A 113 -16.09 0.54 2.00
C PRO A 113 -15.17 0.03 0.88
N VAL A 114 -15.76 -0.55 -0.16
CA VAL A 114 -15.06 -1.14 -1.31
C VAL A 114 -15.67 -0.67 -2.62
N CYS A 115 -14.84 -0.48 -3.64
CA CYS A 115 -15.29 -0.12 -4.99
C CYS A 115 -15.91 -1.32 -5.72
N ARG A 116 -16.50 -1.04 -6.89
CA ARG A 116 -17.07 -2.06 -7.76
C ARG A 116 -16.09 -3.16 -8.13
N GLY A 117 -14.85 -2.81 -8.51
CA GLY A 117 -13.84 -3.79 -8.88
C GLY A 117 -13.53 -4.75 -7.72
N HIS A 118 -13.47 -4.25 -6.49
CA HIS A 118 -13.25 -5.08 -5.31
C HIS A 118 -14.47 -5.91 -4.92
N ALA A 119 -15.67 -5.42 -5.18
CA ALA A 119 -16.88 -6.22 -5.06
C ALA A 119 -16.89 -7.39 -6.07
N VAL A 120 -16.44 -7.17 -7.31
CA VAL A 120 -16.29 -8.24 -8.32
C VAL A 120 -15.23 -9.26 -7.92
N ALA A 121 -14.12 -8.79 -7.34
CA ALA A 121 -13.04 -9.66 -6.85
C ALA A 121 -13.36 -10.38 -5.53
N ALA A 122 -14.46 -10.03 -4.86
CA ALA A 122 -14.79 -10.57 -3.56
C ALA A 122 -15.13 -12.07 -3.66
N PRO A 123 -14.78 -12.88 -2.64
CA PRO A 123 -15.21 -14.28 -2.59
C PRO A 123 -16.73 -14.39 -2.68
N THR A 124 -17.25 -15.46 -3.28
CA THR A 124 -18.71 -15.63 -3.51
C THR A 124 -19.55 -15.59 -2.23
N ARG A 125 -18.95 -15.89 -1.07
CA ARG A 125 -19.61 -15.84 0.26
C ARG A 125 -19.49 -14.48 0.95
N ALA A 126 -18.82 -13.52 0.33
CA ALA A 126 -18.69 -12.17 0.86
C ALA A 126 -20.06 -11.52 0.92
N ARG A 127 -20.40 -10.94 2.09
CA ARG A 127 -21.59 -10.12 2.23
C ARG A 127 -21.25 -8.70 1.78
N LEU A 128 -21.79 -8.31 0.63
CA LEU A 128 -21.68 -6.98 0.05
C LEU A 128 -23.01 -6.24 0.22
N THR A 129 -22.97 -5.06 0.82
CA THR A 129 -24.13 -4.17 0.95
C THR A 129 -23.91 -2.92 0.11
N PRO A 130 -24.79 -2.55 -0.83
CA PRO A 130 -24.65 -1.31 -1.60
C PRO A 130 -24.65 -0.05 -0.71
N LEU A 131 -23.76 0.91 -0.99
CA LEU A 131 -23.64 2.13 -0.16
C LEU A 131 -24.82 3.10 -0.33
N ASP A 132 -25.49 3.08 -1.48
CA ASP A 132 -26.71 3.86 -1.76
C ASP A 132 -27.94 3.39 -0.96
N THR A 133 -27.85 2.22 -0.31
CA THR A 133 -28.92 1.68 0.54
C THR A 133 -28.74 2.00 2.04
N VAL A 134 -27.66 2.71 2.41
CA VAL A 134 -27.37 3.12 3.79
C VAL A 134 -27.72 4.60 3.98
N THR A 135 -29.03 4.89 3.99
CA THR A 135 -29.59 6.19 4.41
C THR A 135 -30.23 6.08 5.78
#